data_AF-A0A2T6BVK8-F1
#
_entry.id   AF-A0A2T6BVK8-F1
#
_cell.length_a   1.000
_cell.length_b   1.000
_cell.length_c   1.000
_cell.angle_alpha   90.00
_cell.angle_beta   90.00
_cell.angle_gamma   90.00
#
_symmetry.space_group_name_H-M   'P 1'
#
loop_
_entity.id
_entity.type
_entity.pdbx_description
1 polymer ?
#
loop_
_entity_poly.entity_id
_entity_poly.type
_entity_poly.pdbx_seq_one_letter_code
_entity_poly.pdbx_strand_id
1 'polypeptide(L)'
;MKQLLYAKILVIFFHAFIVIVGGHGYGIMGMLDILFPMYLLTGELQFNYDTILIFIAVLCSFFGKILLLSSIFFKHTSKTQRRTIVGVLLLLVSYINVVLVSEEDIKILSILSGIPFLFLMVQIFYLVFLSKTSK
;
A
#
# COMPACT_ATOMS: atom_id res chain seq x y z
N MET A 1 -8.51 -22.00 -4.10
CA MET A 1 -9.09 -20.63 -4.11
C MET A 1 -9.06 -19.92 -2.74
N LYS A 2 -9.31 -20.59 -1.61
CA LYS A 2 -9.24 -19.96 -0.27
C LYS A 2 -7.87 -19.33 0.04
N GLN A 3 -6.77 -19.96 -0.38
CA GLN A 3 -5.42 -19.40 -0.22
C GLN A 3 -5.23 -18.03 -0.89
N LEU A 4 -5.75 -17.84 -2.11
CA LEU A 4 -5.66 -16.55 -2.81
C LEU A 4 -6.53 -15.47 -2.14
N LEU A 5 -7.67 -15.86 -1.57
CA LEU A 5 -8.46 -14.95 -0.74
C LEU A 5 -7.67 -14.47 0.48
N TYR A 6 -7.08 -15.40 1.25
CA TYR A 6 -6.27 -15.04 2.42
C TYR A 6 -5.05 -14.20 2.05
N ALA A 7 -4.35 -14.54 0.96
CA ALA A 7 -3.22 -13.77 0.48
C ALA A 7 -3.60 -12.32 0.14
N LYS A 8 -4.75 -12.09 -0.50
CA LYS A 8 -5.25 -10.72 -0.78
C LYS A 8 -5.51 -9.93 0.50
N ILE A 9 -6.17 -10.54 1.48
CA ILE A 9 -6.50 -9.89 2.76
C ILE A 9 -5.20 -9.55 3.50
N LEU A 10 -4.27 -10.50 3.59
CA LEU A 10 -2.98 -10.29 4.26
C LEU A 10 -2.13 -9.24 3.54
N VAL A 11 -2.12 -9.19 2.19
CA VAL A 11 -1.41 -8.14 1.45
C VAL A 11 -1.95 -6.75 1.81
N ILE A 12 -3.28 -6.60 1.92
CA ILE A 12 -3.91 -5.32 2.31
C ILE A 12 -3.47 -4.94 3.72
N PHE A 13 -3.53 -5.91 4.63
CA PHE A 13 -3.16 -5.72 6.04
C PHE A 13 -1.70 -5.31 6.19
N PHE A 14 -0.75 -6.11 5.68
CA PHE A 14 0.68 -5.80 5.79
C PHE A 14 1.06 -4.52 5.04
N HIS A 15 0.44 -4.22 3.90
CA HIS A 15 0.65 -2.93 3.24
C HIS A 15 0.17 -1.75 4.11
N ALA A 16 -0.93 -1.91 4.86
CA ALA A 16 -1.37 -0.87 5.78
C ALA A 16 -0.33 -0.61 6.87
N PHE A 17 0.34 -1.67 7.38
CA PHE A 17 1.44 -1.52 8.34
C PHE A 17 2.62 -0.73 7.77
N ILE A 18 2.99 -0.92 6.50
CA ILE A 18 4.09 -0.15 5.90
C ILE A 18 3.76 1.34 5.83
N VAL A 19 2.50 1.67 5.50
CA VAL A 19 2.05 3.07 5.48
C VAL A 19 1.99 3.64 6.89
N ILE A 20 1.66 2.82 7.91
CA ILE A 20 1.70 3.26 9.30
C ILE A 20 3.15 3.47 9.75
N VAL A 21 4.04 2.54 9.43
CA VAL A 21 5.43 2.52 9.91
C VAL A 21 6.32 3.52 9.16
N GLY A 22 6.21 3.60 7.83
CA GLY A 22 6.91 4.57 6.98
C GLY A 22 6.20 5.91 6.85
N GLY A 23 4.89 5.93 7.08
CA GLY A 23 4.06 7.14 7.13
C GLY A 23 3.72 7.59 8.55
N HIS A 24 4.39 7.09 9.58
CA HIS A 24 4.19 7.55 10.96
C HIS A 24 4.57 9.03 11.14
N GLY A 25 5.36 9.59 10.22
CA GLY A 25 5.38 11.03 9.96
C GLY A 25 4.16 11.46 9.12
N TYR A 26 4.13 11.10 7.84
CA TYR A 26 3.29 11.77 6.84
C TYR A 26 1.76 11.55 6.92
N GLY A 27 1.28 10.36 7.29
CA GLY A 27 -0.15 10.04 7.32
C GLY A 27 -0.85 10.52 8.59
N ILE A 28 -0.17 10.40 9.73
CA ILE A 28 -0.64 10.95 11.00
C ILE A 28 -0.43 12.47 11.02
N MET A 29 0.67 13.01 10.47
CA MET A 29 0.84 14.47 10.29
C MET A 29 -0.23 15.06 9.40
N GLY A 30 -0.56 14.46 8.25
CA GLY A 30 -1.65 14.95 7.40
C GLY A 30 -3.03 14.91 8.09
N MET A 31 -3.29 13.89 8.93
CA MET A 31 -4.50 13.88 9.77
C MET A 31 -4.42 14.91 10.90
N LEU A 32 -3.24 15.13 11.51
CA LEU A 32 -3.03 16.13 12.56
C LEU A 32 -3.10 17.56 12.02
N ASP A 33 -2.65 17.84 10.80
CA ASP A 33 -2.75 19.15 10.14
C ASP A 33 -4.21 19.50 9.82
N ILE A 34 -5.01 18.50 9.45
CA ILE A 34 -6.46 18.66 9.20
C ILE A 34 -7.23 18.79 10.53
N LEU A 35 -6.88 17.99 11.55
CA LEU A 35 -7.57 17.97 12.84
C LEU A 35 -7.11 19.08 13.80
N PHE A 36 -5.89 19.57 13.65
CA PHE A 36 -5.23 20.58 14.49
C PHE A 36 -4.53 21.64 13.63
N PRO A 37 -5.28 22.50 12.91
CA PRO A 37 -4.73 23.51 12.00
C PRO A 37 -3.84 24.56 12.69
N MET A 38 -3.84 24.61 14.03
CA MET A 38 -3.04 25.54 14.82
C MET A 38 -1.52 25.28 14.68
N TYR A 39 -1.09 24.02 14.50
CA TYR A 39 0.32 23.68 14.27
C TYR A 39 0.83 24.12 12.88
N LEU A 40 -0.07 24.25 11.92
CA LEU A 40 0.19 24.77 10.57
C LEU A 40 0.44 26.29 10.60
N LEU A 41 -0.24 26.99 11.52
CA LEU A 41 -0.14 28.43 11.72
C LEU A 41 1.10 28.83 12.55
N THR A 42 1.55 27.98 13.47
CA THR A 42 2.75 28.24 14.28
C THR A 42 4.05 27.87 13.57
N GLY A 43 3.99 27.05 12.51
CA GLY A 43 5.16 26.63 11.74
C GLY A 43 6.11 25.69 12.50
N GLU A 44 5.70 25.18 13.66
CA GLU A 44 6.51 24.29 14.51
C GLU A 44 6.72 22.89 13.91
N LEU A 45 5.92 22.52 12.89
CA LEU A 45 6.07 21.31 12.08
C LEU A 45 6.19 21.67 10.60
N GLN A 46 7.31 22.24 10.18
CA GLN A 46 7.65 22.41 8.77
C GLN A 46 8.65 21.33 8.34
N PHE A 47 8.16 20.30 7.66
CA PHE A 47 9.02 19.34 6.97
C PHE A 47 8.97 19.63 5.46
N ASN A 48 10.13 19.58 4.84
CA ASN A 48 10.29 19.81 3.41
C ASN A 48 9.88 18.54 2.64
N TYR A 49 8.60 18.47 2.27
CA TYR A 49 8.03 17.30 1.61
C TYR A 49 8.16 17.38 0.09
N ASP A 50 8.49 16.26 -0.55
CA ASP A 50 8.12 16.06 -1.95
C ASP A 50 6.64 15.67 -2.01
N THR A 51 5.78 16.70 -1.97
CA THR A 51 4.32 16.60 -1.88
C THR A 51 3.73 15.73 -3.00
N ILE A 52 4.39 15.67 -4.15
CA ILE A 52 3.91 14.91 -5.32
C ILE A 52 4.05 13.40 -5.08
N LEU A 53 5.19 12.93 -4.59
CA LEU A 53 5.44 11.52 -4.35
C LEU A 53 4.55 10.96 -3.23
N ILE A 54 4.34 11.74 -2.16
CA ILE A 54 3.41 11.37 -1.08
C ILE A 54 1.98 11.26 -1.61
N PHE A 55 1.54 12.23 -2.42
CA PHE A 55 0.21 12.21 -3.02
C PHE A 55 0.00 10.98 -3.92
N ILE A 56 0.98 10.66 -4.76
CA ILE A 56 0.96 9.45 -5.59
C ILE A 56 0.91 8.21 -4.70
N ALA A 57 1.72 8.14 -3.63
CA ALA A 57 1.75 7.00 -2.73
C ALA A 57 0.37 6.76 -2.10
N VAL A 58 -0.31 7.81 -1.62
CA VAL A 58 -1.64 7.73 -1.02
C VAL A 58 -2.68 7.25 -2.04
N LEU A 59 -2.72 7.85 -3.23
CA LEU A 59 -3.68 7.47 -4.27
C LEU A 59 -3.49 6.02 -4.70
N CYS A 60 -2.26 5.61 -5.00
CA CYS A 60 -1.94 4.24 -5.36
C CYS A 60 -2.33 3.26 -4.24
N SER A 61 -2.10 3.63 -2.98
CA SER A 61 -2.52 2.83 -1.83
C SER A 61 -4.03 2.65 -1.77
N PHE A 62 -4.77 3.74 -1.91
CA PHE A 62 -6.23 3.77 -1.80
C PHE A 62 -6.89 2.97 -2.93
N PHE A 63 -6.54 3.28 -4.19
CA PHE A 63 -7.08 2.58 -5.35
C PHE A 63 -6.64 1.11 -5.40
N GLY A 64 -5.41 0.79 -4.99
CA GLY A 64 -4.91 -0.58 -4.88
C GLY A 64 -5.76 -1.42 -3.93
N LYS A 65 -6.06 -0.90 -2.73
CA LYS A 65 -6.94 -1.57 -1.75
C LYS A 65 -8.36 -1.74 -2.26
N ILE A 66 -8.95 -0.72 -2.89
CA ILE A 66 -10.30 -0.83 -3.48
C ILE A 66 -10.35 -1.92 -4.56
N LEU A 67 -9.35 -1.99 -5.44
CA LEU A 67 -9.29 -3.03 -6.46
C LEU A 67 -9.16 -4.42 -5.85
N LEU A 68 -8.33 -4.60 -4.82
CA LEU A 68 -8.19 -5.88 -4.13
C LEU A 68 -9.46 -6.27 -3.38
N LEU A 69 -10.05 -5.37 -2.60
CA LEU A 69 -11.32 -5.59 -1.90
C LEU A 69 -12.43 -5.95 -2.88
N SER A 70 -12.59 -5.17 -3.95
CA SER A 70 -13.59 -5.49 -4.97
C SER A 70 -13.35 -6.88 -5.57
N SER A 71 -12.10 -7.25 -5.85
CA SER A 71 -11.74 -8.57 -6.39
C SER A 71 -12.02 -9.75 -5.46
N ILE A 72 -12.26 -9.51 -4.16
CA ILE A 72 -12.65 -10.51 -3.18
C ILE A 72 -14.13 -10.86 -3.32
N PHE A 73 -14.99 -9.86 -3.58
CA PHE A 73 -16.45 -10.05 -3.65
C PHE A 73 -16.94 -10.58 -5.01
N PHE A 74 -16.13 -10.51 -6.07
CA PHE A 74 -16.51 -10.98 -7.40
C PHE A 74 -16.06 -12.43 -7.69
N LYS A 75 -16.82 -13.13 -8.55
CA LYS A 75 -16.48 -14.48 -9.04
C LYS A 75 -15.09 -14.54 -9.69
N HIS A 76 -14.38 -15.65 -9.47
CA HIS A 76 -13.01 -15.86 -9.92
C HIS A 76 -12.90 -16.02 -11.45
N THR A 77 -12.89 -14.88 -12.14
CA THR A 77 -12.81 -14.74 -13.59
C THR A 77 -11.48 -14.10 -14.01
N SER A 78 -11.15 -14.17 -15.30
CA SER A 78 -9.98 -13.48 -15.87
C SER A 78 -9.99 -11.97 -15.56
N LYS A 79 -11.18 -11.33 -15.59
CA LYS A 79 -11.34 -9.92 -15.21
C LYS A 79 -10.95 -9.67 -13.75
N THR A 80 -11.39 -10.52 -12.82
CA THR A 80 -11.03 -10.37 -11.39
C THR A 80 -9.55 -10.66 -11.09
N GLN A 81 -8.93 -11.57 -11.84
CA GLN A 81 -7.49 -11.83 -11.75
C GLN A 81 -6.69 -10.61 -12.24
N ARG A 82 -7.09 -9.99 -13.35
CA ARG A 82 -6.47 -8.74 -13.83
C ARG A 82 -6.63 -7.61 -12.82
N ARG A 83 -7.82 -7.44 -12.22
CA ARG A 83 -8.03 -6.47 -11.12
C ARG A 83 -7.12 -6.75 -9.93
N THR A 84 -6.93 -8.02 -9.57
CA THR A 84 -6.01 -8.43 -8.48
C THR A 84 -4.59 -7.99 -8.79
N ILE A 85 -4.09 -8.30 -9.99
CA ILE A 85 -2.73 -7.93 -10.41
C ILE A 85 -2.55 -6.40 -10.40
N VAL A 86 -3.48 -5.65 -11.00
CA VAL A 86 -3.42 -4.18 -11.01
C VAL A 86 -3.45 -3.62 -9.59
N GLY A 87 -4.31 -4.16 -8.71
CA GLY A 87 -4.37 -3.77 -7.32
C GLY A 87 -3.04 -3.97 -6.58
N VAL A 88 -2.41 -5.14 -6.72
CA VAL A 88 -1.09 -5.41 -6.11
C VAL A 88 0.00 -4.50 -6.69
N LEU A 89 0.01 -4.24 -8.00
CA LEU A 89 0.98 -3.33 -8.61
C LEU A 89 0.84 -1.90 -8.10
N LEU A 90 -0.38 -1.40 -7.91
CA LEU A 90 -0.62 -0.09 -7.30
C LEU A 90 -0.10 -0.05 -5.85
N LEU A 91 -0.32 -1.11 -5.07
CA LEU A 91 0.26 -1.21 -3.73
C LEU A 91 1.80 -1.22 -3.76
N LEU A 92 2.41 -1.90 -4.73
CA LEU A 92 3.87 -1.86 -4.89
C LEU A 92 4.37 -0.45 -5.20
N VAL A 93 3.70 0.27 -6.11
CA VAL A 93 4.05 1.66 -6.42
C VAL A 93 3.92 2.53 -5.18
N SER A 94 2.85 2.37 -4.39
CA SER A 94 2.66 3.07 -3.12
C SER A 94 3.83 2.82 -2.17
N TYR A 95 4.19 1.56 -1.95
CA TYR A 95 5.32 1.16 -1.12
C TYR A 95 6.65 1.78 -1.57
N ILE A 96 6.98 1.71 -2.86
CA ILE A 96 8.22 2.29 -3.39
C ILE A 96 8.28 3.80 -3.13
N ASN A 97 7.19 4.53 -3.37
CA ASN A 97 7.16 5.97 -3.13
C ASN A 97 7.33 6.29 -1.63
N VAL A 98 6.73 5.52 -0.73
CA VAL A 98 6.93 5.68 0.72
C VAL A 98 8.41 5.51 1.08
N VAL A 99 9.07 4.47 0.59
CA VAL A 99 10.50 4.21 0.86
C VAL A 99 11.41 5.29 0.26
N LEU A 100 11.05 5.86 -0.90
CA LEU A 100 11.85 6.90 -1.56
C LEU A 100 11.79 8.24 -0.82
N VAL A 101 10.63 8.58 -0.25
CA VAL A 101 10.42 9.85 0.46
C VAL A 101 10.84 9.78 1.93
N SER A 102 10.93 8.58 2.50
CA SER A 102 11.31 8.39 3.91
C SER A 102 12.73 8.83 4.21
N GLU A 103 12.92 9.55 5.32
CA GLU A 103 14.22 9.82 5.94
C GLU A 103 14.95 8.53 6.34
N GLU A 104 16.28 8.56 6.48
CA GLU A 104 17.11 7.36 6.63
C GLU A 104 16.66 6.42 7.76
N ASP A 105 16.33 6.96 8.93
CA ASP A 105 15.88 6.18 10.09
C ASP A 105 14.52 5.48 9.84
N ILE A 106 13.60 6.19 9.18
CA ILE A 106 12.26 5.70 8.84
C ILE A 106 12.30 4.76 7.63
N LYS A 107 13.27 4.97 6.73
CA LYS A 107 13.45 4.21 5.49
C LYS A 107 13.81 2.76 5.77
N ILE A 108 14.72 2.50 6.69
CA ILE A 108 15.08 1.12 7.11
C ILE A 108 13.84 0.42 7.65
N LEU A 109 13.08 1.11 8.52
CA LEU A 109 11.87 0.56 9.12
C LEU A 109 10.76 0.30 8.09
N SER A 110 10.62 1.19 7.09
CA SER A 110 9.72 1.02 5.95
C SER A 110 10.10 -0.19 5.09
N ILE A 111 11.39 -0.38 4.83
CA ILE A 111 11.89 -1.53 4.08
C ILE A 111 11.61 -2.84 4.83
N LEU A 112 11.94 -2.88 6.12
CA LEU A 112 11.74 -4.08 6.96
C LEU A 112 10.27 -4.43 7.11
N SER A 113 9.40 -3.44 7.36
CA SER A 113 7.95 -3.66 7.41
C SER A 113 7.36 -4.05 6.05
N GLY A 114 8.04 -3.75 4.95
CA GLY A 114 7.67 -4.14 3.59
C GLY A 114 7.92 -5.61 3.24
N ILE A 115 8.78 -6.32 3.99
CA ILE A 115 9.16 -7.71 3.67
C ILE A 115 7.94 -8.65 3.62
N PRO A 116 7.03 -8.69 4.62
CA PRO A 116 5.85 -9.55 4.57
C PRO A 116 4.94 -9.24 3.37
N PHE A 117 4.79 -7.96 3.03
CA PHE A 117 4.01 -7.52 1.87
C PHE A 117 4.61 -8.03 0.55
N LEU A 118 5.92 -7.87 0.35
CA LEU A 118 6.60 -8.30 -0.87
C LEU A 118 6.49 -9.83 -1.05
N PHE A 119 6.63 -10.59 0.03
CA PHE A 119 6.47 -12.04 -0.02
C PHE A 119 5.05 -12.44 -0.45
N LEU A 120 4.03 -11.84 0.15
CA LEU A 120 2.64 -12.11 -0.19
C LEU A 120 2.28 -11.63 -1.61
N MET A 121 2.88 -10.55 -2.08
CA MET A 121 2.76 -10.10 -3.47
C MET A 121 3.22 -11.20 -4.44
N VAL A 122 4.41 -11.77 -4.23
CA VAL A 122 4.93 -12.87 -5.06
C VAL A 122 3.98 -14.08 -5.00
N GLN A 123 3.48 -14.42 -3.81
CA GLN A 123 2.51 -15.50 -3.64
C GLN A 123 1.21 -15.25 -4.44
N ILE A 124 0.69 -14.02 -4.46
CA ILE A 124 -0.49 -13.67 -5.25
C ILE A 124 -0.21 -13.85 -6.74
N PHE A 125 0.94 -13.39 -7.25
CA PHE A 125 1.31 -13.58 -8.66
C PHE A 125 1.36 -15.05 -9.03
N TYR A 126 2.01 -15.88 -8.20
CA TYR A 126 2.08 -17.31 -8.38
C TYR A 126 0.69 -17.96 -8.43
N LEU A 127 -0.17 -17.67 -7.46
CA LEU A 127 -1.53 -18.23 -7.38
C LEU A 127 -2.42 -17.80 -8.55
N VAL A 128 -2.29 -16.55 -9.00
CA VAL A 128 -3.02 -16.05 -10.17
C VAL A 128 -2.53 -16.76 -11.45
N PHE A 129 -1.22 -16.95 -11.62
CA PHE A 129 -0.66 -17.65 -12.77
C PHE A 129 -1.08 -19.12 -12.82
N LEU A 130 -0.97 -19.83 -11.70
CA LEU A 130 -1.41 -21.23 -11.57
C LEU A 130 -2.90 -21.39 -11.90
N SER A 131 -3.73 -20.42 -11.51
CA SER A 131 -5.16 -20.45 -11.82
C SER A 131 -5.52 -20.21 -13.30
N LYS A 132 -4.55 -19.76 -14.12
CA LYS A 132 -4.72 -19.65 -15.58
C LYS A 132 -4.36 -20.94 -16.31
N THR A 133 -3.38 -21.70 -15.83
CA THR A 133 -2.92 -22.94 -16.47
C THR A 133 -3.82 -24.15 -16.16
N SER A 134 -4.66 -24.07 -15.14
CA SER A 134 -5.61 -25.12 -14.75
C SER A 134 -6.98 -25.03 -15.45
N LYS A 135 -7.14 -24.15 -16.45
CA LYS A 135 -8.35 -24.01 -17.27
C LYS A 135 -8.09 -24.51 -18.68
#